data_AF-A0A1Y4G7F8-F1
#
_entry.id   AF-A0A1Y4G7F8-F1
#
_cell.length_a   1.000
_cell.length_b   1.000
_cell.length_c   1.000
_cell.angle_alpha   90.00
_cell.angle_beta   90.00
_cell.angle_gamma   90.00
#
_symmetry.space_group_name_H-M   'P 1'
#
loop_
_entity.id
_entity.type
_entity.pdbx_description
1 polymer ?
#
loop_
_entity_poly.entity_id
_entity_poly.type
_entity_poly.pdbx_seq_one_letter_code
_entity_poly.pdbx_strand_id
1 'polypeptide(L)'
;MTELALEQTREELRALLFETIRRLDESAAERPPRLLTDVQTAKYLGVSRGTLEIWRARNYGPRCLELEGRGDGERKMIRYDIYDLDKWASEHPRKKEREA
;
A
#
# COMPACT_ATOMS: atom_id res chain seq x y z
N MET A 1 -27.44 -28.93 -26.59
CA MET A 1 -27.02 -28.59 -25.22
C MET A 1 -28.23 -28.78 -24.33
N THR A 2 -28.18 -29.72 -23.38
CA THR A 2 -29.30 -29.98 -22.46
C THR A 2 -29.25 -28.99 -21.29
N GLU A 3 -30.38 -28.75 -20.65
CA GLU A 3 -30.50 -27.88 -19.47
C GLU A 3 -29.57 -28.35 -18.33
N LEU A 4 -29.46 -29.66 -18.15
CA LEU A 4 -28.52 -30.30 -17.23
C LEU A 4 -27.05 -29.95 -17.52
N ALA A 5 -26.65 -29.90 -18.79
CA ALA A 5 -25.28 -29.55 -19.18
C ALA A 5 -24.98 -28.06 -18.92
N LEU A 6 -25.99 -27.19 -19.03
CA LEU A 6 -25.85 -25.76 -18.71
C LEU A 6 -25.73 -25.54 -17.20
N GLU A 7 -26.50 -26.27 -16.39
CA GLU A 7 -26.40 -26.21 -14.93
C GLU A 7 -25.03 -26.72 -14.44
N GLN A 8 -24.54 -27.82 -15.00
CA GLN A 8 -23.19 -28.33 -14.71
C GLN A 8 -22.11 -27.30 -15.05
N THR A 9 -22.15 -26.75 -16.26
CA THR A 9 -21.20 -25.70 -16.68
C THR A 9 -21.24 -24.49 -15.75
N ARG A 10 -22.43 -24.06 -15.33
CA ARG A 10 -22.59 -22.91 -14.43
C ARG A 10 -22.00 -23.19 -13.04
N GLU A 11 -22.14 -24.42 -12.55
CA GLU A 11 -21.60 -24.81 -11.26
C GLU A 11 -20.07 -24.94 -11.31
N GLU A 12 -19.53 -25.46 -12.42
CA GLU A 12 -18.09 -25.48 -12.69
C GLU A 12 -17.50 -24.06 -12.73
N LEU A 13 -18.16 -23.13 -13.43
CA LEU A 13 -17.74 -21.72 -13.49
C LEU A 13 -17.79 -21.05 -12.12
N ARG A 14 -18.80 -21.36 -11.29
CA ARG A 14 -18.88 -20.86 -9.91
C ARG A 14 -17.75 -21.41 -9.06
N ALA A 15 -17.49 -22.72 -9.12
CA ALA A 15 -16.42 -23.35 -8.37
C ALA A 15 -15.06 -22.74 -8.75
N LEU A 16 -14.81 -22.55 -10.06
CA LEU A 16 -13.61 -21.92 -10.57
C LEU A 16 -13.49 -20.46 -10.12
N LEU A 17 -14.58 -19.70 -10.16
CA LEU A 17 -14.62 -18.33 -9.65
C LEU A 17 -14.25 -18.27 -8.15
N PHE A 18 -14.88 -19.13 -7.32
CA PHE A 18 -14.59 -19.18 -5.89
C PHE A 18 -13.15 -19.58 -5.59
N GLU A 19 -12.61 -20.56 -6.31
CA GLU A 19 -11.21 -20.95 -6.18
C GLU A 19 -10.27 -19.79 -6.54
N THR A 20 -10.58 -19.06 -7.61
CA THR A 20 -9.77 -17.93 -8.06
C THR A 20 -9.78 -16.80 -7.03
N ILE A 21 -10.95 -16.47 -6.46
CA ILE A 21 -11.08 -15.49 -5.37
C ILE A 21 -10.24 -15.92 -4.17
N ARG A 22 -10.35 -17.19 -3.75
CA ARG A 22 -9.58 -17.73 -2.62
C ARG A 22 -8.08 -17.58 -2.81
N ARG A 23 -7.57 -17.92 -4.01
CA ARG A 23 -6.14 -17.77 -4.36
C ARG A 23 -5.70 -16.30 -4.33
N LEU A 24 -6.56 -15.38 -4.78
CA LEU A 24 -6.27 -13.95 -4.72
C LEU A 24 -6.21 -13.46 -3.27
N ASP A 25 -7.12 -13.89 -2.41
CA ASP A 25 -7.14 -13.53 -0.99
C ASP A 25 -5.93 -14.10 -0.23
N GLU A 26 -5.55 -15.36 -0.49
CA GLU A 26 -4.33 -15.98 0.04
C GLU A 26 -3.08 -15.18 -0.41
N SER A 27 -3.01 -14.82 -1.69
CA SER A 27 -1.92 -13.97 -2.21
C SER A 27 -1.93 -12.55 -1.65
N ALA A 28 -3.07 -12.07 -1.15
CA ALA A 28 -3.21 -10.76 -0.55
C ALA A 28 -2.75 -10.75 0.92
N ALA A 29 -2.91 -11.86 1.63
CA ALA A 29 -2.44 -12.04 3.00
C ALA A 29 -0.90 -12.02 3.12
N GLU A 30 -0.19 -12.43 2.07
CA GLU A 30 1.28 -12.36 1.99
C GLU A 30 1.82 -10.97 1.57
N ARG A 31 0.94 -10.04 1.18
CA ARG A 31 1.39 -8.70 0.79
C ARG A 31 1.78 -7.91 2.04
N PRO A 32 2.98 -7.32 2.08
CA PRO A 32 3.32 -6.41 3.16
C PRO A 32 2.24 -5.32 3.26
N PRO A 33 1.91 -4.85 4.47
CA PRO A 33 0.86 -3.87 4.67
C PRO A 33 1.16 -2.65 3.79
N ARG A 34 0.23 -2.34 2.88
CA ARG A 34 0.36 -1.22 1.93
C ARG A 34 0.64 0.11 2.63
N LEU A 35 0.21 0.22 3.89
CA LEU A 35 0.33 1.41 4.73
C LEU A 35 1.51 1.31 5.72
N LEU A 36 2.63 1.90 5.32
CA LEU A 36 3.84 2.03 6.12
C LEU A 36 3.71 3.13 7.18
N THR A 37 4.34 2.92 8.33
CA THR A 37 4.49 3.96 9.38
C THR A 37 5.60 4.95 9.01
N ASP A 38 5.64 6.12 9.65
CA ASP A 38 6.72 7.10 9.51
C ASP A 38 8.13 6.49 9.57
N VAL A 39 8.35 5.53 10.48
CA VAL A 39 9.65 4.86 10.64
C VAL A 39 9.97 3.95 9.46
N GLN A 40 8.97 3.18 9.00
CA GLN A 40 9.14 2.29 7.84
C GLN A 40 9.33 3.09 6.56
N THR A 41 8.57 4.17 6.37
CA THR A 41 8.70 5.09 5.24
C THR A 41 10.06 5.76 5.20
N ALA A 42 10.55 6.23 6.35
CA ALA A 42 11.88 6.84 6.47
C ALA A 42 12.96 5.85 6.04
N LYS A 43 12.87 4.59 6.48
CA LYS A 43 13.78 3.52 6.06
C LYS A 43 13.65 3.21 4.58
N TYR A 44 12.43 3.14 4.06
CA TYR A 44 12.14 2.85 2.65
C TYR A 44 12.74 3.90 1.71
N LEU A 45 12.50 5.17 2.01
CA LEU A 45 13.04 6.30 1.28
C LEU A 45 14.47 6.65 1.70
N GLY A 46 15.06 5.93 2.65
CA GLY A 46 16.37 6.16 3.28
C GLY A 46 16.60 7.56 3.87
N VAL A 47 15.56 8.28 4.27
CA VAL A 47 15.63 9.62 4.88
C VAL A 47 15.42 9.51 6.40
N SER A 48 15.66 10.60 7.14
CA SER A 48 15.36 10.63 8.57
C SER A 48 13.86 10.86 8.82
N ARG A 49 13.32 10.43 9.97
CA ARG A 49 11.93 10.72 10.36
C ARG A 49 11.67 12.23 10.43
N GLY A 50 12.63 13.00 10.94
CA GLY A 50 12.54 14.46 10.99
C GLY A 50 12.46 15.09 9.59
N THR A 51 13.10 14.49 8.58
CA THR A 51 12.96 14.92 7.18
C THR A 51 11.51 14.75 6.70
N LEU A 52 10.85 13.64 7.02
CA LEU A 52 9.44 13.43 6.68
C LEU A 52 8.51 14.42 7.41
N GLU A 53 8.79 14.71 8.69
CA GLU A 53 8.05 15.72 9.46
C GLU A 53 8.18 17.12 8.82
N ILE A 54 9.38 17.52 8.41
CA ILE A 54 9.64 18.79 7.72
C ILE A 54 8.93 18.83 6.36
N TRP A 55 8.97 17.73 5.60
CA TRP A 55 8.30 17.61 4.31
C TRP A 55 6.80 17.85 4.47
N ARG A 56 6.15 17.16 5.42
CA ARG A 56 4.72 17.39 5.73
C ARG A 56 4.44 18.84 6.11
N ALA A 57 5.25 19.42 6.99
CA ALA A 57 5.09 20.81 7.43
C ALA A 57 5.22 21.82 6.26
N ARG A 58 5.98 21.46 5.22
CA ARG A 58 6.17 22.27 4.01
C ARG A 58 5.19 21.92 2.88
N ASN A 59 4.17 21.07 3.14
CA ASN A 59 3.28 20.52 2.11
C ASN A 59 4.04 19.91 0.92
N TYR A 60 5.15 19.23 1.22
CA TYR A 60 6.04 18.59 0.26
C TYR A 60 6.21 17.11 0.61
N GLY A 61 6.59 16.27 -0.36
CA GLY A 61 6.87 14.85 -0.12
C GLY A 61 5.75 13.88 -0.56
N PRO A 62 5.92 12.59 -0.26
CA PRO A 62 4.97 11.55 -0.64
C PRO A 62 3.64 11.72 0.11
N ARG A 63 2.56 11.30 -0.54
CA ARG A 63 1.21 11.37 0.03
C ARG A 63 1.14 10.57 1.33
N CYS A 64 0.55 11.17 2.36
CA CYS A 64 0.33 10.53 3.65
C CYS A 64 -1.14 10.56 4.03
N LEU A 65 -1.58 9.50 4.71
CA LEU A 65 -2.87 9.39 5.35
C LEU A 65 -2.70 9.74 6.83
N GLU A 66 -3.35 10.81 7.25
CA GLU A 66 -3.51 11.13 8.67
C GLU A 66 -4.72 10.37 9.20
N LEU A 67 -4.49 9.40 10.08
CA LEU A 67 -5.55 8.72 10.80
C LEU A 67 -5.70 9.39 12.17
N GLU A 68 -6.90 9.85 12.48
CA GLU A 68 -7.22 10.33 13.83
C GLU A 68 -7.11 9.15 14.81
N GLY A 69 -6.35 9.35 15.89
CA GLY A 69 -6.28 8.39 16.99
C GLY A 69 -7.67 8.27 17.62
N ARG A 70 -8.12 7.05 17.91
CA ARG A 70 -9.38 6.83 18.63
C ARG A 70 -9.13 7.07 20.13
N GLY A 71 -9.05 8.33 20.54
CA GLY A 71 -9.01 8.69 21.96
C GLY A 71 -8.72 10.17 22.22
N ASP A 72 -9.27 10.69 23.32
CA ASP A 72 -8.97 12.02 23.85
C ASP A 72 -7.46 12.15 24.11
N GLY A 73 -6.78 12.96 23.29
CA GLY A 73 -5.35 13.23 23.41
C GLY A 73 -4.41 12.31 22.62
N GLU A 74 -4.92 11.41 21.78
CA GLU A 74 -4.06 10.55 20.95
C GLU A 74 -3.44 11.29 19.76
N ARG A 75 -2.12 11.13 19.60
CA ARG A 75 -1.36 11.72 18.48
C ARG A 75 -1.87 11.17 17.15
N LYS A 76 -2.10 12.06 16.18
CA LYS A 76 -2.41 11.69 14.79
C LYS A 76 -1.46 10.61 14.30
N MET A 77 -1.99 9.47 13.85
CA MET A 77 -1.20 8.37 13.33
C MET A 77 -1.01 8.57 11.83
N ILE A 78 0.20 8.90 11.39
CA ILE A 78 0.48 9.04 9.97
C ILE A 78 0.88 7.68 9.36
N ARG A 79 0.28 7.39 8.20
CA ARG A 79 0.58 6.24 7.36
C ARG A 79 0.89 6.68 5.94
N TYR A 80 1.71 5.90 5.23
CA TYR A 80 2.09 6.14 3.84
C TYR A 80 1.78 4.93 3.00
N ASP A 81 1.15 5.12 1.84
CA ASP A 81 0.93 4.03 0.90
C ASP A 81 2.21 3.74 0.10
N ILE A 82 2.57 2.46 -0.01
CA ILE A 82 3.76 2.02 -0.75
C ILE A 82 3.72 2.43 -2.23
N TYR A 83 2.55 2.43 -2.88
CA TYR A 83 2.43 2.87 -4.27
C TYR A 83 2.71 4.37 -4.42
N ASP A 84 2.21 5.18 -3.48
CA ASP A 84 2.49 6.62 -3.46
C ASP A 84 3.98 6.89 -3.17
N LEU A 85 4.62 6.07 -2.34
CA LEU A 85 6.06 6.14 -2.09
C LEU A 85 6.88 5.77 -3.31
N ASP A 86 6.51 4.70 -4.02
CA ASP A 86 7.20 4.27 -5.25
C ASP A 86 7.05 5.30 -6.37
N LYS A 87 5.85 5.85 -6.53
CA LYS A 87 5.60 6.94 -7.46
C LYS A 87 6.46 8.15 -7.12
N TRP A 88 6.47 8.56 -5.84
CA TRP A 88 7.28 9.68 -5.39
C TRP A 88 8.79 9.44 -5.60
N ALA A 89 9.29 8.26 -5.29
CA ALA A 89 10.70 7.89 -5.47
C ALA A 89 11.10 7.86 -6.96
N SER A 90 10.17 7.49 -7.84
CA SER A 90 10.38 7.49 -9.30
C SER A 90 10.38 8.91 -9.88
N GLU A 91 9.52 9.79 -9.37
CA GLU A 91 9.41 11.20 -9.80
C GLU A 91 10.53 12.08 -9.21
N HIS A 92 11.03 11.72 -8.03
CA HIS A 92 12.12 12.41 -7.32
C HIS A 92 13.28 11.44 -7.09
N PRO A 93 13.96 11.00 -8.17
CA PRO A 93 15.12 10.13 -8.02
C PRO A 93 16.11 10.84 -7.11
N ARG A 94 16.47 10.17 -6.02
CA ARG A 94 17.50 10.66 -5.11
C ARG A 94 18.70 11.02 -5.95
N LYS A 95 19.15 12.27 -5.87
CA LYS A 95 20.35 12.75 -6.53
C LYS A 95 21.56 12.03 -5.91
N LYS A 96 21.76 10.78 -6.30
CA LYS A 96 22.90 9.95 -5.92
C LYS A 96 24.06 10.22 -6.88
N GLU A 97 24.35 11.50 -7.11
CA GLU A 97 25.52 11.92 -7.88
C GLU A 97 25.98 13.28 -7.34
N ARG A 98 26.99 13.24 -6.46
CA ARG A 98 28.29 13.92 -6.63
C ARG A 98 29.30 13.28 -5.66
N GLU A 99 29.69 12.04 -5.96
CA GLU A 99 31.05 11.58 -5.66
C GLU A 99 31.73 11.37 -7.00
N ALA A 100 32.48 12.39 -7.42
CA ALA A 100 33.61 12.33 -8.34
C ALA A 100 34.53 13.49 -7.97
#